data_AF-A0A6A4K858-F1
#
_entry.id   AF-A0A6A4K858-F1
#
_cell.length_a   1.000
_cell.length_b   1.000
_cell.length_c   1.000
_cell.angle_alpha   90.00
_cell.angle_beta   90.00
_cell.angle_gamma   90.00
#
_symmetry.space_group_name_H-M   'P 1'
#
loop_
_entity.id
_entity.type
_entity.pdbx_description
1 polymer ?
#
loop_
_entity_poly.entity_id
_entity_poly.type
_entity_poly.pdbx_seq_one_letter_code
_entity_poly.pdbx_strand_id
1 'polypeptide(L)'
;MAIRNAAVATWPAIQVVGCRFHLTQASWYRQIQACGLQTLYQDKESEEGKWMKLVFGMPFLASNDVASCFILDMLPSMPVNSRVFDFAEYLLEYYIFDTSTFPPSQWAFPGTDSARTTNACKSFHSSFSKNFYCDNPNIFLFLDAIKDSQITSQATINSFNSSKTIRRGRKQKKNKTHLENCLEKYNNCEISAYDLVQRVQFHYGHQEQ
;
A
#
# COMPACT_ATOMS: atom_id res chain seq x y z
N MET A 1 9.04 6.93 -13.86
CA MET A 1 8.52 6.70 -15.22
C MET A 1 9.50 5.96 -16.12
N ALA A 2 10.79 6.32 -16.17
CA ALA A 2 11.78 5.66 -17.06
C ALA A 2 11.84 4.13 -16.94
N ILE A 3 11.91 3.58 -15.71
CA ILE A 3 11.95 2.12 -15.48
C ILE A 3 10.66 1.43 -15.97
N ARG A 4 9.50 2.04 -15.75
CA ARG A 4 8.21 1.51 -16.22
C ARG A 4 8.20 1.42 -17.74
N ASN A 5 8.61 2.50 -18.41
CA ASN A 5 8.60 2.56 -19.87
C ASN A 5 9.59 1.55 -20.46
N ALA A 6 10.79 1.43 -19.87
CA ALA A 6 11.78 0.43 -20.27
C ALA A 6 11.26 -1.00 -20.06
N ALA A 7 10.60 -1.30 -18.94
CA ALA A 7 10.07 -2.63 -18.66
C ALA A 7 8.99 -3.03 -19.68
N VAL A 8 8.05 -2.12 -20.01
CA VAL A 8 7.00 -2.37 -21.00
C VAL A 8 7.59 -2.52 -22.42
N ALA A 9 8.60 -1.73 -22.76
CA ALA A 9 9.28 -1.83 -24.05
C ALA A 9 10.04 -3.16 -24.22
N THR A 10 10.72 -3.61 -23.16
CA THR A 10 11.50 -4.86 -23.18
C THR A 10 10.61 -6.10 -23.06
N TRP A 11 9.54 -6.03 -22.27
CA TRP A 11 8.61 -7.14 -22.04
C TRP A 11 7.17 -6.69 -22.30
N PRO A 12 6.69 -6.78 -23.57
CA PRO A 12 5.36 -6.28 -23.93
C PRO A 12 4.20 -6.96 -23.18
N ALA A 13 4.40 -8.19 -22.71
CA ALA A 13 3.42 -8.94 -21.93
C ALA A 13 3.47 -8.64 -20.41
N ILE A 14 4.39 -7.78 -19.94
CA ILE A 14 4.51 -7.49 -18.51
C ILE A 14 3.33 -6.64 -18.03
N GLN A 15 2.69 -7.06 -16.96
CA GLN A 15 1.72 -6.24 -16.26
C GLN A 15 2.45 -5.42 -15.18
N VAL A 16 2.60 -4.12 -15.41
CA VAL A 16 3.13 -3.22 -14.39
C VAL A 16 2.03 -2.86 -13.40
N VAL A 17 2.20 -3.26 -12.15
CA VAL A 17 1.27 -2.95 -11.06
C VAL A 17 1.89 -1.98 -10.06
N GLY A 18 1.07 -1.08 -9.54
CA GLY A 18 1.45 -0.12 -8.51
C GLY A 18 1.67 -0.79 -7.14
N CYS A 19 2.74 -0.36 -6.45
CA CYS A 19 2.96 -0.76 -5.07
C CYS A 19 2.05 0.02 -4.13
N ARG A 20 1.30 -0.69 -3.28
CA ARG A 20 0.35 -0.13 -2.32
C ARG A 20 1.01 0.84 -1.35
N PHE A 21 2.24 0.57 -0.89
CA PHE A 21 2.96 1.51 -0.04
C PHE A 21 3.19 2.85 -0.74
N HIS A 22 3.62 2.84 -2.00
CA HIS A 22 3.92 4.09 -2.71
C HIS A 22 2.62 4.85 -3.02
N LEU A 23 1.53 4.14 -3.30
CA LEU A 23 0.22 4.72 -3.45
C LEU A 23 -0.25 5.40 -2.15
N THR A 24 -0.34 4.66 -1.05
CA THR A 24 -0.91 5.17 0.20
C THR A 24 0.02 6.15 0.90
N GLN A 25 1.30 5.79 1.09
CA GLN A 25 2.24 6.59 1.87
C GLN A 25 2.87 7.71 1.06
N ALA A 26 3.41 7.39 -0.11
CA ALA A 26 4.23 8.34 -0.87
C ALA A 26 3.39 9.27 -1.76
N SER A 27 2.13 8.92 -2.02
CA SER A 27 1.23 9.73 -2.84
C SER A 27 0.13 10.33 -1.98
N TRP A 28 -0.84 9.52 -1.53
CA TRP A 28 -2.03 10.04 -0.85
C TRP A 28 -1.73 10.72 0.49
N TYR A 29 -0.97 10.08 1.37
CA TYR A 29 -0.62 10.69 2.65
C TYR A 29 0.26 11.94 2.49
N ARG A 30 1.20 11.94 1.54
CA ARG A 30 1.99 13.15 1.24
C ARG A 30 1.11 14.30 0.72
N GLN A 31 0.09 13.99 -0.07
CA GLN A 31 -0.86 15.00 -0.51
C GLN A 31 -1.68 15.56 0.66
N ILE A 32 -2.16 14.69 1.57
CA ILE A 32 -2.82 15.12 2.82
C ILE A 32 -1.91 16.09 3.60
N GLN A 33 -0.61 15.79 3.69
CA GLN A 33 0.37 16.69 4.33
C GLN A 33 0.54 18.01 3.57
N ALA A 34 0.63 17.96 2.23
CA ALA A 34 0.75 19.15 1.38
C ALA A 34 -0.46 20.08 1.51
N CYS A 35 -1.66 19.51 1.65
CA CYS A 35 -2.90 20.24 1.94
C CYS A 35 -2.99 20.71 3.41
N GLY A 36 -1.99 20.44 4.26
CA GLY A 36 -2.01 20.81 5.69
C GLY A 36 -3.06 20.07 6.51
N LEU A 37 -3.56 18.93 6.04
CA LEU A 37 -4.63 18.15 6.66
C LEU A 37 -4.11 17.12 7.68
N GLN A 38 -2.80 17.08 7.93
CA GLN A 38 -2.18 16.05 8.77
C GLN A 38 -2.76 15.98 10.19
N THR A 39 -3.02 17.11 10.83
CA THR A 39 -3.59 17.16 12.19
C THR A 39 -5.01 16.60 12.22
N LEU A 40 -5.84 16.98 11.26
CA LEU A 40 -7.21 16.45 11.11
C LEU A 40 -7.21 14.96 10.78
N TYR A 41 -6.26 14.50 9.96
CA TYR A 41 -6.11 13.08 9.65
C TYR A 41 -5.78 12.24 10.90
N GLN A 42 -4.93 12.75 11.78
CA GLN A 42 -4.53 12.08 13.01
C GLN A 42 -5.61 12.11 14.09
N ASP A 43 -6.45 13.14 14.10
CA ASP A 43 -7.60 13.21 15.00
C ASP A 43 -8.59 12.07 14.71
N LYS A 44 -9.01 11.39 15.79
CA LYS A 44 -9.95 10.26 15.74
C LYS A 44 -11.39 10.74 15.64
N GLU A 45 -11.67 11.95 16.12
CA GLU A 45 -13.01 12.54 16.14
C GLU A 45 -13.27 13.44 14.93
N SER A 46 -12.23 13.89 14.22
CA SER A 46 -12.38 14.70 13.00
C SER A 46 -13.12 13.94 11.90
N GLU A 47 -14.19 14.56 11.39
CA GLU A 47 -14.94 14.07 10.23
C GLU A 47 -14.08 14.08 8.95
N GLU A 48 -13.22 15.10 8.78
CA GLU A 48 -12.20 15.11 7.71
C GLU A 48 -11.25 13.94 7.83
N GLY A 49 -10.78 13.66 9.05
CA GLY A 49 -9.93 12.52 9.33
C GLY A 49 -10.59 11.21 8.93
N LYS A 50 -11.84 11.00 9.35
CA LYS A 50 -12.65 9.81 9.03
C LYS A 50 -12.83 9.66 7.53
N TRP A 51 -13.22 10.73 6.83
CA TRP A 51 -13.40 10.70 5.38
C TRP A 51 -12.10 10.40 4.62
N MET A 52 -10.99 11.04 4.99
CA MET A 52 -9.68 10.78 4.38
C MET A 52 -9.21 9.33 4.60
N LYS A 53 -9.52 8.72 5.74
CA LYS A 53 -9.17 7.31 6.01
C LYS A 53 -9.90 6.36 5.05
N LEU A 54 -11.14 6.66 4.66
CA LEU A 54 -11.88 5.85 3.66
C LEU A 54 -11.09 5.69 2.36
N VAL A 55 -10.39 6.73 1.89
CA VAL A 55 -9.56 6.67 0.68
C VAL A 55 -8.56 5.51 0.72
N PHE A 56 -8.03 5.18 1.90
CA PHE A 56 -7.07 4.09 2.09
C PHE A 56 -7.68 2.68 2.02
N GLY A 57 -9.01 2.57 1.98
CA GLY A 57 -9.73 1.33 1.71
C GLY A 57 -9.94 1.04 0.22
N MET A 58 -9.89 2.05 -0.65
CA MET A 58 -10.09 1.87 -2.10
C MET A 58 -9.12 0.91 -2.81
N PRO A 59 -7.84 0.75 -2.40
CA PRO A 59 -6.91 -0.18 -3.06
C PRO A 59 -7.34 -1.66 -3.05
N PHE A 60 -8.38 -2.00 -2.29
CA PHE A 60 -8.97 -3.33 -2.19
C PHE A 60 -10.23 -3.52 -3.03
N LEU A 61 -10.68 -2.49 -3.73
CA LEU A 61 -11.79 -2.61 -4.67
C LEU A 61 -11.35 -3.27 -5.98
N ALA A 62 -12.33 -3.79 -6.71
CA ALA A 62 -12.16 -4.08 -8.12
C ALA A 62 -12.00 -2.76 -8.90
N SER A 63 -11.14 -2.73 -9.92
CA SER A 63 -10.79 -1.48 -10.63
C SER A 63 -12.01 -0.77 -11.24
N ASN A 64 -13.00 -1.54 -11.71
CA ASN A 64 -14.26 -1.05 -12.27
C ASN A 64 -15.18 -0.39 -11.23
N ASP A 65 -15.02 -0.71 -9.94
CA ASP A 65 -15.91 -0.20 -8.88
C ASP A 65 -15.35 1.07 -8.22
N VAL A 66 -14.08 1.42 -8.48
CA VAL A 66 -13.40 2.55 -7.84
C VAL A 66 -14.09 3.89 -8.16
N ALA A 67 -14.35 4.17 -9.44
CA ALA A 67 -14.95 5.44 -9.84
C ALA A 67 -16.36 5.60 -9.28
N SER A 68 -17.19 4.56 -9.42
CA SER A 68 -18.55 4.53 -8.88
C SER A 68 -18.56 4.72 -7.36
N CYS A 69 -17.73 3.97 -6.63
CA CYS A 69 -17.66 4.08 -5.18
C CYS A 69 -17.19 5.47 -4.73
N PHE A 70 -16.16 6.03 -5.37
CA PHE A 70 -15.66 7.35 -5.01
C PHE A 70 -16.69 8.45 -5.28
N ILE A 71 -17.30 8.47 -6.46
CA ILE A 71 -18.18 9.56 -6.89
C ILE A 71 -19.56 9.46 -6.25
N LEU A 72 -20.15 8.25 -6.18
CA LEU A 72 -21.52 8.07 -5.74
C LEU A 72 -21.65 7.88 -4.22
N ASP A 73 -20.64 7.30 -3.57
CA ASP A 73 -20.73 6.98 -2.14
C ASP A 73 -19.82 7.86 -1.27
N MET A 74 -18.59 8.14 -1.73
CA MET A 74 -17.63 8.90 -0.92
C MET A 74 -17.80 10.43 -1.04
N LEU A 75 -17.93 10.98 -2.24
CA LEU A 75 -18.07 12.43 -2.44
C LEU A 75 -19.29 13.03 -1.71
N PRO A 76 -20.48 12.40 -1.68
CA PRO A 76 -21.63 12.97 -0.96
C PRO A 76 -21.44 13.07 0.55
N SER A 77 -20.56 12.25 1.13
CA SER A 77 -20.21 12.28 2.56
C SER A 77 -18.97 13.13 2.86
N MET A 78 -18.42 13.83 1.85
CA MET A 78 -17.23 14.66 2.01
C MET A 78 -17.54 15.88 2.89
N PRO A 79 -16.71 16.16 3.92
CA PRO A 79 -16.91 17.32 4.78
C PRO A 79 -16.65 18.64 4.04
N VAL A 80 -17.35 19.68 4.46
CA VAL A 80 -17.23 21.03 3.89
C VAL A 80 -15.92 21.67 4.35
N ASN A 81 -14.84 21.41 3.61
CA ASN A 81 -13.51 21.92 3.90
C ASN A 81 -12.73 22.05 2.58
N SER A 82 -12.30 23.27 2.22
CA SER A 82 -11.62 23.52 0.94
C SER A 82 -10.35 22.68 0.77
N ARG A 83 -9.62 22.42 1.85
CA ARG A 83 -8.39 21.62 1.79
C ARG A 83 -8.68 20.15 1.51
N VAL A 84 -9.81 19.63 2.01
CA VAL A 84 -10.29 18.27 1.71
C VAL A 84 -10.78 18.19 0.27
N PHE A 85 -11.44 19.25 -0.23
CA PHE A 85 -11.80 19.36 -1.63
C PHE A 85 -10.56 19.33 -2.55
N ASP A 86 -9.51 20.10 -2.24
CA ASP A 86 -8.25 20.07 -3.01
C ASP A 86 -7.63 18.65 -3.05
N PHE A 87 -7.73 17.90 -1.95
CA PHE A 87 -7.29 16.51 -1.90
C PHE A 87 -8.19 15.59 -2.75
N ALA A 88 -9.51 15.80 -2.75
CA ALA A 88 -10.45 15.05 -3.57
C ALA A 88 -10.24 15.31 -5.07
N GLU A 89 -10.03 16.56 -5.47
CA GLU A 89 -9.69 16.93 -6.86
C GLU A 89 -8.39 16.26 -7.32
N TYR A 90 -7.36 16.27 -6.47
CA TYR A 90 -6.12 15.54 -6.73
C TYR A 90 -6.38 14.04 -6.98
N LEU A 91 -7.23 13.39 -6.20
CA LEU A 91 -7.56 11.99 -6.42
C LEU A 91 -8.28 11.79 -7.76
N LEU A 92 -9.27 12.63 -8.07
CA LEU A 92 -10.02 12.57 -9.32
C LEU A 92 -9.11 12.72 -10.54
N GLU A 93 -8.21 13.71 -10.53
CA GLU A 93 -7.30 13.99 -11.64
C GLU A 93 -6.32 12.82 -11.87
N TYR A 94 -5.70 12.33 -10.79
CA TYR A 94 -4.54 11.44 -10.91
C TYR A 94 -4.82 9.94 -10.72
N TYR A 95 -5.95 9.54 -10.11
CA TYR A 95 -6.17 8.15 -9.69
C TYR A 95 -7.53 7.52 -10.01
N ILE A 96 -8.62 8.30 -10.07
CA ILE A 96 -9.97 7.71 -10.05
C ILE A 96 -10.46 7.27 -11.44
N PHE A 97 -10.13 8.01 -12.50
CA PHE A 97 -10.62 7.72 -13.84
C PHE A 97 -9.67 6.81 -14.62
N ASP A 98 -10.21 6.08 -15.60
CA ASP A 98 -9.39 5.26 -16.52
C ASP A 98 -8.43 6.10 -17.37
N THR A 99 -8.73 7.38 -17.55
CA THR A 99 -7.90 8.37 -18.24
C THR A 99 -6.87 9.04 -17.34
N SER A 100 -6.92 8.81 -16.03
CA SER A 100 -5.98 9.40 -15.08
C SER A 100 -4.54 8.92 -15.34
N THR A 101 -3.55 9.64 -14.81
CA THR A 101 -2.13 9.26 -14.94
C THR A 101 -1.85 7.87 -14.34
N PHE A 102 -2.52 7.55 -13.23
CA PHE A 102 -2.43 6.27 -12.53
C PHE A 102 -3.84 5.67 -12.36
N PRO A 103 -4.44 5.11 -13.42
CA PRO A 103 -5.81 4.62 -13.39
C PRO A 103 -5.98 3.42 -12.44
N PRO A 104 -7.21 3.13 -11.98
CA PRO A 104 -7.51 2.05 -11.04
C PRO A 104 -6.98 0.67 -11.47
N SER A 105 -6.91 0.39 -12.77
CA SER A 105 -6.35 -0.85 -13.32
C SER A 105 -4.89 -1.10 -12.92
N GLN A 106 -4.12 -0.06 -12.58
CA GLN A 106 -2.72 -0.18 -12.17
C GLN A 106 -2.58 -0.48 -10.68
N TRP A 107 -3.47 0.02 -9.83
CA TRP A 107 -3.26 0.04 -8.38
C TRP A 107 -4.34 -0.67 -7.55
N ALA A 108 -5.60 -0.65 -7.99
CA ALA A 108 -6.70 -1.31 -7.30
C ALA A 108 -6.62 -2.83 -7.52
N PHE A 109 -6.83 -3.59 -6.45
CA PHE A 109 -6.81 -5.04 -6.51
C PHE A 109 -7.55 -5.67 -5.34
N PRO A 110 -8.60 -6.46 -5.58
CA PRO A 110 -9.36 -7.13 -4.54
C PRO A 110 -8.62 -8.39 -4.07
N GLY A 111 -7.53 -8.20 -3.34
CA GLY A 111 -6.72 -9.30 -2.84
C GLY A 111 -5.70 -8.92 -1.78
N THR A 112 -5.18 -9.95 -1.10
CA THR A 112 -4.18 -9.85 -0.04
C THR A 112 -2.75 -10.03 -0.55
N ASP A 113 -2.53 -9.96 -1.86
CA ASP A 113 -1.26 -10.36 -2.47
C ASP A 113 -0.08 -9.53 -1.94
N SER A 114 0.92 -10.25 -1.42
CA SER A 114 2.20 -9.70 -0.98
C SER A 114 2.95 -9.00 -2.11
N ALA A 115 2.70 -9.35 -3.38
CA ALA A 115 3.37 -8.77 -4.55
C ALA A 115 3.08 -7.27 -4.73
N ARG A 116 2.00 -6.75 -4.14
CA ARG A 116 1.70 -5.30 -4.13
C ARG A 116 2.37 -4.55 -2.98
N THR A 117 3.18 -5.22 -2.17
CA THR A 117 3.95 -4.63 -1.07
C THR A 117 5.44 -4.85 -1.28
N THR A 118 6.25 -3.80 -1.16
CA THR A 118 7.72 -3.92 -1.22
C THR A 118 8.33 -4.25 0.15
N ASN A 119 7.56 -4.87 1.05
CA ASN A 119 7.97 -5.08 2.44
C ASN A 119 9.20 -5.97 2.54
N ALA A 120 9.28 -7.03 1.73
CA ALA A 120 10.45 -7.91 1.68
C ALA A 120 11.70 -7.15 1.24
N CYS A 121 11.63 -6.42 0.12
CA CYS A 121 12.75 -5.62 -0.39
C CYS A 121 13.17 -4.54 0.61
N LYS A 122 12.22 -3.82 1.21
CA LYS A 122 12.52 -2.79 2.22
C LYS A 122 13.11 -3.36 3.51
N SER A 123 12.60 -4.51 3.96
CA SER A 123 13.14 -5.22 5.11
C SER A 123 14.56 -5.67 4.84
N PHE A 124 14.82 -6.21 3.64
CA PHE A 124 16.17 -6.57 3.21
C PHE A 124 17.07 -5.33 3.20
N HIS A 125 16.67 -4.26 2.51
CA HIS A 125 17.47 -3.03 2.44
C HIS A 125 17.75 -2.43 3.81
N SER A 126 16.75 -2.36 4.70
CA SER A 126 16.94 -1.85 6.07
C SER A 126 17.85 -2.74 6.92
N SER A 127 17.79 -4.06 6.74
CA SER A 127 18.70 -4.98 7.43
C SER A 127 20.12 -4.87 6.85
N PHE A 128 20.24 -4.79 5.54
CA PHE A 128 21.51 -4.72 4.82
C PHE A 128 22.22 -3.39 5.05
N SER A 129 21.48 -2.28 5.10
CA SER A 129 22.05 -0.95 5.35
C SER A 129 22.68 -0.83 6.74
N LYS A 130 22.23 -1.63 7.72
CA LYS A 130 22.82 -1.65 9.07
C LYS A 130 24.26 -2.19 9.10
N ASN A 131 24.70 -2.87 8.04
CA ASN A 131 26.09 -3.31 7.91
C ASN A 131 27.04 -2.15 7.59
N PHE A 132 26.51 -0.96 7.26
CA PHE A 132 27.30 0.21 6.89
C PHE A 132 27.06 1.36 7.87
N TYR A 133 28.16 2.02 8.26
CA TYR A 133 28.14 3.22 9.11
C TYR A 133 28.30 4.52 8.31
N CYS A 134 28.41 4.42 6.99
CA CYS A 134 28.55 5.56 6.07
C CYS A 134 27.79 5.30 4.78
N ASP A 135 27.43 6.38 4.08
CA ASP A 135 26.65 6.31 2.84
C ASP A 135 27.43 5.71 1.66
N ASN A 136 28.76 5.76 1.70
CA ASN A 136 29.66 5.28 0.65
C ASN A 136 30.72 4.32 1.21
N PRO A 137 30.34 3.09 1.59
CA PRO A 137 31.29 2.10 2.09
C PRO A 137 32.29 1.71 1.00
N ASN A 138 33.51 1.36 1.42
CA ASN A 138 34.51 0.78 0.52
C ASN A 138 33.94 -0.51 -0.11
N ILE A 139 34.23 -0.75 -1.39
CA ILE A 139 33.80 -1.94 -2.13
C ILE A 139 34.12 -3.26 -1.41
N PHE A 140 35.22 -3.36 -0.68
CA PHE A 140 35.56 -4.56 0.10
C PHE A 140 34.59 -4.78 1.27
N LEU A 141 34.26 -3.73 2.01
CA LEU A 141 33.25 -3.78 3.08
C LEU A 141 31.86 -4.13 2.52
N PHE A 142 31.54 -3.60 1.34
CA PHE A 142 30.32 -3.93 0.63
C PHE A 142 30.26 -5.41 0.24
N LEU A 143 31.36 -5.96 -0.32
CA LEU A 143 31.45 -7.36 -0.69
C LEU A 143 31.35 -8.29 0.53
N ASP A 144 31.97 -7.93 1.65
CA ASP A 144 31.88 -8.72 2.87
C ASP A 144 30.45 -8.71 3.44
N ALA A 145 29.77 -7.56 3.44
CA ALA A 145 28.36 -7.48 3.81
C ALA A 145 27.45 -8.34 2.90
N ILE A 146 27.75 -8.45 1.60
CA ILE A 146 27.04 -9.36 0.69
C ILE A 146 27.29 -10.82 1.08
N LYS A 147 28.54 -11.21 1.34
CA LYS A 147 28.87 -12.58 1.77
C LYS A 147 28.16 -12.94 3.07
N ASP A 148 28.15 -12.03 4.04
CA ASP A 148 27.45 -12.24 5.32
C ASP A 148 25.94 -12.42 5.13
N SER A 149 25.35 -11.64 4.23
CA SER A 149 23.93 -11.79 3.86
C SER A 149 23.64 -13.15 3.22
N GLN A 150 24.53 -13.65 2.36
CA GLN A 150 24.44 -14.98 1.76
C GLN A 150 24.59 -16.08 2.81
N ILE A 151 25.58 -16.00 3.69
CA ILE A 151 25.81 -16.97 4.78
C ILE A 151 24.56 -17.07 5.66
N THR A 152 24.01 -15.93 6.07
CA THR A 152 22.80 -15.86 6.90
C THR A 152 21.60 -16.51 6.21
N SER A 153 21.43 -16.24 4.91
CA SER A 153 20.36 -16.82 4.10
C SER A 153 20.50 -18.33 3.97
N GLN A 154 21.71 -18.82 3.69
CA GLN A 154 21.98 -20.25 3.56
C GLN A 154 21.79 -20.99 4.88
N ALA A 155 22.27 -20.41 6.00
CA ALA A 155 22.05 -20.96 7.34
C ALA A 155 20.55 -21.06 7.66
N THR A 156 19.77 -20.04 7.28
CA THR A 156 18.31 -20.02 7.46
C THR A 156 17.64 -21.13 6.64
N ILE A 157 17.96 -21.26 5.35
CA ILE A 157 17.43 -22.31 4.46
C ILE A 157 17.77 -23.71 5.00
N ASN A 158 19.02 -23.93 5.39
CA ASN A 158 19.46 -25.21 5.93
C ASN A 158 18.77 -25.54 7.25
N SER A 159 18.49 -24.54 8.08
CA SER A 159 17.75 -24.72 9.34
C SER A 159 16.26 -24.98 9.15
N PHE A 160 15.70 -24.70 7.97
CA PHE A 160 14.27 -24.90 7.67
C PHE A 160 13.89 -26.39 7.65
N ASN A 161 14.84 -27.27 7.31
CA ASN A 161 14.66 -28.72 7.37
C ASN A 161 14.64 -29.25 8.81
N SER A 162 15.04 -28.46 9.80
CA SER A 162 14.79 -28.75 11.21
C SER A 162 13.47 -28.08 11.59
N SER A 163 12.50 -28.85 12.09
CA SER A 163 11.10 -28.48 12.34
C SER A 163 10.88 -27.27 13.28
N LYS A 164 11.34 -26.09 12.90
CA LYS A 164 11.14 -24.84 13.63
C LYS A 164 9.95 -24.12 13.02
N THR A 165 8.82 -24.17 13.70
CA THR A 165 7.61 -23.42 13.35
C THR A 165 7.91 -21.92 13.38
N ILE A 166 7.98 -21.29 12.20
CA ILE A 166 8.12 -19.83 12.10
C ILE A 166 6.88 -19.19 12.72
N ARG A 167 7.03 -18.56 13.88
CA ARG A 167 5.96 -17.80 14.54
C ARG A 167 5.73 -16.49 13.77
N ARG A 168 4.81 -16.48 12.81
CA ARG A 168 4.26 -15.22 12.29
C ARG A 168 3.57 -14.47 13.44
N GLY A 169 3.79 -13.16 13.54
CA GLY A 169 3.18 -12.33 14.58
C GLY A 169 1.65 -12.43 14.54
N ARG A 170 1.00 -12.67 15.68
CA ARG A 170 -0.46 -12.87 15.80
C ARG A 170 -1.28 -11.75 15.13
N LYS A 171 -0.80 -10.50 15.18
CA LYS A 171 -1.48 -9.31 14.62
C LYS A 171 -1.56 -9.33 13.08
N GLN A 172 -0.46 -9.66 12.39
CA GLN A 172 -0.44 -9.75 10.92
C GLN A 172 -1.36 -10.86 10.41
N LYS A 173 -1.41 -11.99 11.11
CA LYS A 173 -2.34 -13.09 10.76
C LYS A 173 -3.80 -12.65 10.87
N LYS A 174 -4.17 -11.98 11.97
CA LYS A 174 -5.54 -11.47 12.17
C LYS A 174 -5.95 -10.44 11.12
N ASN A 175 -5.10 -9.46 10.82
CA ASN A 175 -5.42 -8.44 9.82
C ASN A 175 -5.58 -9.03 8.41
N LYS A 176 -4.76 -10.04 8.06
CA LYS A 176 -4.90 -10.75 6.78
C LYS A 176 -6.23 -11.50 6.72
N THR A 177 -6.57 -12.26 7.75
CA THR A 177 -7.83 -13.01 7.81
C THR A 177 -9.05 -12.09 7.79
N HIS A 178 -9.01 -10.95 8.49
CA HIS A 178 -10.09 -9.95 8.42
C HIS A 178 -10.30 -9.43 6.99
N LEU A 179 -9.21 -9.10 6.29
CA LEU A 179 -9.28 -8.65 4.91
C LEU A 179 -9.81 -9.75 3.97
N GLU A 180 -9.31 -10.98 4.09
CA GLU A 180 -9.78 -12.14 3.32
C GLU A 180 -11.29 -12.31 3.47
N ASN A 181 -11.79 -12.30 4.71
CA ASN A 181 -13.23 -12.42 5.00
C ASN A 181 -14.03 -11.26 4.39
N CYS A 182 -13.53 -10.02 4.45
CA CYS A 182 -14.24 -8.88 3.86
C CYS A 182 -14.29 -8.97 2.33
N LEU A 183 -13.19 -9.40 1.70
CA LEU A 183 -13.11 -9.59 0.26
C LEU A 183 -14.03 -10.73 -0.21
N GLU A 184 -14.11 -11.83 0.54
CA GLU A 184 -15.04 -12.93 0.25
C GLU A 184 -16.50 -12.44 0.23
N LYS A 185 -16.91 -11.70 1.27
CA LYS A 185 -18.24 -11.10 1.34
C LYS A 185 -18.54 -10.16 0.19
N TYR A 186 -17.56 -9.35 -0.21
CA TYR A 186 -17.69 -8.43 -1.33
C TYR A 186 -17.82 -9.18 -2.66
N ASN A 187 -17.00 -10.21 -2.89
CA ASN A 187 -17.08 -11.05 -4.09
C ASN A 187 -18.40 -11.83 -4.18
N ASN A 188 -19.00 -12.18 -3.03
CA ASN A 188 -20.32 -12.81 -2.95
C ASN A 188 -21.49 -11.81 -3.04
N CYS A 189 -21.21 -10.52 -3.26
CA CYS A 189 -22.21 -9.44 -3.26
C CYS A 189 -23.00 -9.31 -1.94
N GLU A 190 -22.45 -9.75 -0.81
CA GLU A 190 -23.06 -9.61 0.53
C GLU A 190 -22.87 -8.21 1.11
N ILE A 191 -21.86 -7.48 0.64
CA ILE A 191 -21.53 -6.11 1.04
C ILE A 191 -21.23 -5.25 -0.18
N SER A 192 -21.55 -3.95 -0.10
CA SER A 192 -21.24 -3.00 -1.17
C SER A 192 -19.73 -2.69 -1.24
N ALA A 193 -19.30 -2.06 -2.33
CA ALA A 193 -17.95 -1.51 -2.45
C ALA A 193 -17.66 -0.51 -1.32
N TYR A 194 -18.62 0.34 -0.99
CA TYR A 194 -18.49 1.31 0.08
C TYR A 194 -18.37 0.64 1.47
N ASP A 195 -19.16 -0.40 1.75
CA ASP A 195 -19.04 -1.20 2.98
C ASP A 195 -17.66 -1.84 3.11
N LEU A 196 -17.12 -2.37 2.00
CA LEU A 196 -15.77 -2.93 1.98
C LEU A 196 -14.75 -1.86 2.35
N VAL A 197 -14.79 -0.69 1.69
CA VAL A 197 -13.90 0.45 1.96
C VAL A 197 -13.93 0.84 3.43
N GLN A 198 -15.12 0.99 4.02
CA GLN A 198 -15.28 1.32 5.44
C GLN A 198 -14.65 0.28 6.36
N ARG A 199 -14.73 -1.00 6.03
CA ARG A 199 -14.18 -2.11 6.86
C ARG A 199 -12.67 -2.29 6.76
N VAL A 200 -12.05 -1.81 5.69
CA VAL A 200 -10.61 -2.02 5.41
C VAL A 200 -9.77 -0.74 5.37
N GLN A 201 -10.39 0.43 5.61
CA GLN A 201 -9.71 1.74 5.65
C GLN A 201 -8.46 1.78 6.55
N PHE A 202 -8.46 1.01 7.65
CA PHE A 202 -7.33 0.95 8.60
C PHE A 202 -6.29 -0.13 8.28
N HIS A 203 -6.44 -0.88 7.18
CA HIS A 203 -5.55 -2.00 6.88
C HIS A 203 -4.10 -1.54 6.62
N TYR A 204 -3.95 -0.38 5.96
CA TYR A 204 -2.66 0.29 5.73
C TYR A 204 -2.59 1.68 6.38
N GLY A 205 -3.61 2.08 7.12
CA GLY A 205 -3.61 3.34 7.86
C GLY A 205 -2.39 3.37 8.78
N HIS A 206 -1.66 4.49 8.77
CA HIS A 206 -0.56 4.75 9.67
C HIS A 206 -1.03 4.50 11.10
N GLN A 207 -0.64 3.35 11.66
CA GLN A 207 -0.75 3.13 13.08
C GLN A 207 0.45 3.82 13.70
N GLU A 208 0.14 4.85 14.47
CA GLU A 208 0.97 5.49 15.51
C GLU A 208 2.22 4.65 15.81
N GLN A 209 3.39 5.18 15.44
CA GLN A 209 4.64 4.82 16.11
C GLN A 209 4.60 5.37 17.54
#